data_AF-A0A101PB86-F1
#
_entry.id   AF-A0A101PB86-F1
#
_cell.length_a   1.000
_cell.length_b   1.000
_cell.length_c   1.000
_cell.angle_alpha   90.00
_cell.angle_beta   90.00
_cell.angle_gamma   90.00
#
_symmetry.space_group_name_H-M   'P 1'
#
loop_
_entity.id
_entity.type
_entity.pdbx_description
1 polymer ?
#
loop_
_entity_poly.entity_id
_entity_poly.type
_entity_poly.pdbx_seq_one_letter_code
_entity_poly.pdbx_strand_id
1 'polypeptide(L)'
;MLALTDSPQDVRRFCPAGDTLLFRIRLLPPEEHTYERFEEIYRALKASCDLSQVDVVVAEYVESLPLLHFMRRDGYRPPALMIPHTNPYPLHILLYFLLVAARPHPADLVVCGSRNAERAYRHITGIPAENICTFGIKDIYRPRDRAASRAALGLPEQGRLLLYTGRFMNDKGLHALLSGYHLLRAEDPEVLLTMSVTHIDPPYFNRLAPLMRDVVLFHRLEKERTADLYNAADVFVSGATSVFETYGKSPLEALACGVPAVVPRWDGFPYFIGDGNGGLVDVDYLDRPHTSPYEFARMREDDFAAVVRRVLDRRAPLPAQVPDWARYEHTMKVLPGVLERMAAAGPAAPGEPCPSLGSDRLPVPVRAVLDRYGLAVPGAEDPLARADRLGLLTGREPGERELLRDLHHEIFGAMDAERERV
;
A
#
# COMPACT_ATOMS: atom_id res chain seq x y z
N MET A 1 8.72 25.18 2.27
CA MET A 1 8.27 23.79 1.94
C MET A 1 6.93 23.82 1.20
N LEU A 2 6.73 22.96 0.21
CA LEU A 2 5.43 22.76 -0.46
C LEU A 2 4.91 21.35 -0.18
N ALA A 3 3.68 21.20 0.30
CA ALA A 3 3.03 19.91 0.44
C ALA A 3 1.83 19.76 -0.50
N LEU A 4 1.86 18.72 -1.32
CA LEU A 4 0.79 18.27 -2.20
C LEU A 4 0.06 17.13 -1.47
N THR A 5 -1.08 17.42 -0.86
CA THR A 5 -1.73 16.52 0.12
C THR A 5 -3.26 16.64 0.12
N ASP A 6 -3.97 15.55 0.39
CA ASP A 6 -5.42 15.60 0.70
C ASP A 6 -5.70 15.74 2.22
N SER A 7 -4.66 15.57 3.03
CA SER A 7 -4.67 15.40 4.48
C SER A 7 -3.76 16.44 5.16
N PRO A 8 -4.06 17.74 5.01
CA PRO A 8 -3.20 18.82 5.52
C PRO A 8 -2.97 18.79 7.04
N GLN A 9 -3.83 18.10 7.79
CA GLN A 9 -3.68 17.95 9.24
C GLN A 9 -2.53 17.01 9.61
N ASP A 10 -2.31 15.95 8.83
CA ASP A 10 -1.23 14.98 9.07
C ASP A 10 0.11 15.61 8.69
N VAL A 11 0.19 16.25 7.53
CA VAL A 11 1.38 16.99 7.08
C VAL A 11 1.84 18.05 8.09
N ARG A 12 0.91 18.82 8.65
CA ARG A 12 1.23 19.84 9.67
C ARG A 12 1.88 19.27 10.94
N ARG A 13 1.77 17.96 11.21
CA ARG A 13 2.39 17.33 12.39
C ARG A 13 3.88 17.07 12.22
N PHE A 14 4.35 16.87 10.99
CA PHE A 14 5.74 16.53 10.71
C PHE A 14 6.48 17.56 9.85
N CYS A 15 5.79 18.54 9.30
CA CYS A 15 6.42 19.72 8.72
C CYS A 15 6.79 20.73 9.83
N PRO A 16 8.01 21.29 9.83
CA PRO A 16 8.43 22.27 10.82
C PRO A 16 7.52 23.51 10.83
N ALA A 17 7.42 24.17 11.99
CA ALA A 17 6.68 25.41 12.14
C ALA A 17 7.42 26.56 11.42
N GLY A 18 6.90 26.97 10.27
CA GLY A 18 7.44 28.07 9.45
C GLY A 18 7.40 27.70 7.96
N ASP A 19 6.70 28.48 7.15
CA ASP A 19 6.74 28.47 5.68
C ASP A 19 6.43 27.13 4.98
N THR A 20 5.40 26.42 5.45
CA THR A 20 4.78 25.31 4.69
C THR A 20 3.59 25.80 3.89
N LEU A 21 3.72 25.79 2.57
CA LEU A 21 2.64 25.99 1.62
C LEU A 21 1.89 24.66 1.44
N LEU A 22 0.57 24.68 1.68
CA LEU A 22 -0.27 23.51 1.49
C LEU A 22 -1.09 23.67 0.22
N PHE A 23 -0.86 22.80 -0.75
CA PHE A 23 -1.69 22.70 -1.94
C PHE A 23 -2.52 21.42 -1.85
N ARG A 24 -3.84 21.59 -1.75
CA ARG A 24 -4.74 20.47 -1.56
C ARG A 24 -4.93 19.73 -2.89
N ILE A 25 -4.53 18.47 -2.93
CA ILE A 25 -4.85 17.57 -4.04
C ILE A 25 -6.11 16.76 -3.72
N ARG A 26 -6.77 16.26 -4.77
CA ARG A 26 -7.88 15.32 -4.65
C ARG A 26 -7.44 14.00 -5.24
N LEU A 27 -7.83 12.90 -4.60
CA LEU A 27 -7.80 11.58 -5.21
C LEU A 27 -8.75 11.57 -6.40
N LEU A 28 -8.20 11.37 -7.59
CA LEU A 28 -8.96 11.39 -8.83
C LEU A 28 -9.45 9.97 -9.13
N PRO A 29 -10.65 9.80 -9.67
CA PRO A 29 -11.02 8.51 -10.22
C PRO A 29 -10.20 8.25 -11.50
N PRO A 30 -9.89 6.98 -11.86
CA PRO A 30 -8.99 6.67 -12.97
C PRO A 30 -9.34 7.33 -14.31
N GLU A 31 -10.62 7.57 -14.59
CA GLU A 31 -11.08 8.27 -15.80
C GLU A 31 -10.69 9.75 -15.87
N GLU A 32 -10.35 10.37 -14.74
CA GLU A 32 -9.86 11.76 -14.66
C GLU A 32 -8.33 11.85 -14.75
N HIS A 33 -7.61 10.73 -14.87
CA HIS A 33 -6.15 10.71 -14.98
C HIS A 33 -5.71 11.08 -16.41
N THR A 34 -5.97 12.32 -16.83
CA THR A 34 -5.60 12.84 -18.15
C THR A 34 -4.52 13.91 -18.06
N TYR A 35 -3.77 14.11 -19.15
CA TYR A 35 -2.76 15.15 -19.24
C TYR A 35 -3.36 16.54 -18.99
N GLU A 36 -4.48 16.87 -19.66
CA GLU A 36 -5.12 18.18 -19.51
C GLU A 36 -5.55 18.43 -18.07
N ARG A 37 -6.06 17.39 -17.39
CA ARG A 37 -6.52 17.50 -16.01
C ARG A 37 -5.35 17.78 -15.06
N PHE A 38 -4.26 17.02 -15.18
CA PHE A 38 -3.07 17.28 -14.37
C PHE A 38 -2.43 18.64 -14.71
N GLU A 39 -2.45 19.06 -15.98
CA GLU A 39 -1.92 20.36 -16.39
C GLU A 39 -2.75 21.52 -15.82
N GLU A 40 -4.09 21.40 -15.80
CA GLU A 40 -4.99 22.35 -15.15
C GLU A 40 -4.66 22.50 -13.65
N ILE A 41 -4.51 21.37 -12.94
CA ILE A 41 -4.16 21.37 -11.51
C ILE A 41 -2.78 22.00 -11.28
N TYR A 42 -1.80 21.70 -12.14
CA TYR A 42 -0.47 22.31 -12.05
C TYR A 42 -0.48 23.82 -12.30
N ARG A 43 -1.28 24.31 -13.27
CA ARG A 43 -1.44 25.76 -13.50
C ARG A 43 -2.04 26.45 -12.27
N ALA A 44 -3.00 25.83 -11.60
CA ALA A 44 -3.55 26.33 -10.35
C ALA A 44 -2.51 26.36 -9.22
N LEU A 45 -1.68 25.31 -9.09
CA LEU A 45 -0.56 25.28 -8.15
C LEU A 45 0.43 26.43 -8.40
N LYS A 46 0.88 26.59 -9.65
CA LYS A 46 1.82 27.64 -10.05
C LYS A 46 1.27 29.06 -9.87
N ALA A 47 -0.04 29.24 -9.98
CA ALA A 47 -0.69 30.52 -9.70
C ALA A 47 -0.84 30.81 -8.18
N SER A 48 -0.82 29.77 -7.35
CA SER A 48 -1.04 29.89 -5.90
C SER A 48 0.22 30.17 -5.08
N CYS A 49 1.42 29.96 -5.65
CA CYS A 49 2.69 30.18 -4.96
C CYS A 49 3.87 30.41 -5.90
N ASP A 50 4.94 31.02 -5.39
CA ASP A 50 6.21 31.13 -6.10
C ASP A 50 7.03 29.84 -5.94
N LEU A 51 7.04 29.02 -7.00
CA LEU A 51 7.76 27.75 -7.02
C LEU A 51 9.30 27.91 -6.93
N SER A 52 9.84 29.12 -7.18
CA SER A 52 11.27 29.38 -7.00
C SER A 52 11.71 29.42 -5.53
N GLN A 53 10.76 29.61 -4.62
CA GLN A 53 10.99 29.67 -3.16
C GLN A 53 10.75 28.31 -2.48
N VAL A 54 10.56 27.24 -3.25
CA VAL A 54 10.28 25.91 -2.69
C VAL A 54 11.59 25.16 -2.47
N ASP A 55 11.96 24.94 -1.21
CA ASP A 55 13.18 24.19 -0.85
C ASP A 55 13.01 22.67 -0.94
N VAL A 56 11.81 22.17 -0.65
CA VAL A 56 11.48 20.74 -0.64
C VAL A 56 9.98 20.55 -0.86
N VAL A 57 9.63 19.45 -1.53
CA VAL A 57 8.24 19.03 -1.77
C VAL A 57 7.91 17.79 -0.96
N VAL A 58 6.75 17.80 -0.30
CA VAL A 58 6.08 16.59 0.21
C VAL A 58 4.98 16.24 -0.78
N ALA A 59 5.11 15.11 -1.45
CA ALA A 59 4.24 14.64 -2.51
C ALA A 59 3.47 13.41 -2.03
N GLU A 60 2.28 13.60 -1.45
CA GLU A 60 1.41 12.49 -1.06
C GLU A 60 0.56 12.00 -2.25
N TYR A 61 0.28 10.71 -2.29
CA TYR A 61 -0.47 10.02 -3.35
C TYR A 61 0.17 10.10 -4.74
N VAL A 62 -0.30 9.27 -5.66
CA VAL A 62 0.28 9.15 -7.01
C VAL A 62 -0.07 10.36 -7.89
N GLU A 63 -1.17 11.05 -7.59
CA GLU A 63 -1.66 12.24 -8.30
C GLU A 63 -0.75 13.47 -8.11
N SER A 64 0.09 13.46 -7.08
CA SER A 64 1.09 14.51 -6.87
C SER A 64 2.30 14.38 -7.82
N LEU A 65 2.57 13.17 -8.34
CA LEU A 65 3.76 12.87 -9.14
C LEU A 65 3.72 13.53 -10.53
N PRO A 66 2.58 13.57 -11.27
CA PRO A 66 2.46 14.40 -12.47
C PRO A 66 2.74 15.89 -12.23
N LEU A 67 2.30 16.43 -11.08
CA LEU A 67 2.55 17.84 -10.73
C LEU A 67 4.05 18.08 -10.49
N LEU A 68 4.71 17.14 -9.82
CA LEU A 68 6.17 17.15 -9.63
C LEU A 68 6.90 17.08 -10.99
N HIS A 69 6.46 16.22 -11.91
CA HIS A 69 6.99 16.16 -13.28
C HIS A 69 6.88 17.52 -13.99
N PHE A 70 5.69 18.15 -13.98
CA PHE A 70 5.50 19.47 -14.60
C PHE A 70 6.33 20.57 -13.98
N MET A 71 6.45 20.58 -12.64
CA MET A 71 7.29 21.52 -11.92
C MET A 71 8.75 21.42 -12.39
N ARG A 72 9.28 20.19 -12.53
CA ARG A 72 10.65 19.93 -13.01
C ARG A 72 10.83 20.17 -14.50
N ARG A 73 9.79 19.95 -15.29
CA ARG A 73 9.75 20.31 -16.71
C ARG A 73 9.96 21.82 -16.89
N ASP A 74 9.28 22.61 -16.07
CA ASP A 74 9.34 24.08 -16.06
C ASP A 74 10.62 24.64 -15.41
N GLY A 75 11.52 23.77 -14.91
CA GLY A 75 12.84 24.13 -14.40
C GLY A 75 12.96 24.21 -12.88
N TYR A 76 11.87 24.06 -12.13
CA TYR A 76 11.89 24.03 -10.66
C TYR A 76 12.18 22.60 -10.19
N ARG A 77 13.35 22.37 -9.60
CA ARG A 77 13.80 21.03 -9.18
C ARG A 77 14.20 20.95 -7.71
N PRO A 78 13.27 21.16 -6.77
CA PRO A 78 13.51 20.83 -5.37
C PRO A 78 13.56 19.31 -5.15
N PRO A 79 14.24 18.85 -4.07
CA PRO A 79 14.07 17.49 -3.56
C PRO A 79 12.60 17.20 -3.25
N ALA A 80 12.17 15.97 -3.52
CA ALA A 80 10.81 15.54 -3.25
C ALA A 80 10.77 14.29 -2.36
N LEU A 81 10.06 14.40 -1.23
CA LEU A 81 9.64 13.29 -0.39
C LEU A 81 8.32 12.77 -0.95
N MET A 82 8.32 11.56 -1.51
CA MET A 82 7.17 10.93 -2.14
C MET A 82 6.55 9.91 -1.20
N ILE A 83 5.24 10.04 -0.95
CA ILE A 83 4.46 9.20 -0.06
C ILE A 83 3.26 8.62 -0.84
N PRO A 84 3.47 7.56 -1.63
CA PRO A 84 2.49 7.19 -2.65
C PRO A 84 1.29 6.38 -2.15
N HIS A 85 1.35 5.82 -0.94
CA HIS A 85 0.32 4.93 -0.35
C HIS A 85 -0.01 3.67 -1.18
N THR A 86 0.84 3.34 -2.14
CA THR A 86 0.77 2.16 -3.00
C THR A 86 2.19 1.69 -3.29
N ASN A 87 2.34 0.62 -4.08
CA ASN A 87 3.61 0.15 -4.64
C ASN A 87 3.80 0.73 -6.07
N PRO A 88 4.98 0.61 -6.72
CA PRO A 88 5.23 1.17 -8.06
C PRO A 88 4.56 0.34 -9.17
N TYR A 89 3.26 0.08 -9.01
CA TYR A 89 2.45 -0.83 -9.81
C TYR A 89 0.97 -0.49 -9.60
N PRO A 90 0.06 -0.68 -10.59
CA PRO A 90 0.24 -1.17 -11.97
C PRO A 90 0.94 -0.18 -12.91
N LEU A 91 1.04 -0.51 -14.21
CA LEU A 91 1.73 0.29 -15.22
C LEU A 91 1.38 1.79 -15.13
N HIS A 92 0.09 2.13 -15.02
CA HIS A 92 -0.33 3.55 -14.95
C HIS A 92 0.29 4.30 -13.75
N ILE A 93 0.50 3.62 -12.62
CA ILE A 93 1.18 4.18 -11.43
C ILE A 93 2.67 4.27 -11.67
N LEU A 94 3.27 3.20 -12.21
CA LEU A 94 4.69 3.15 -12.51
C LEU A 94 5.12 4.31 -13.43
N LEU A 95 4.32 4.63 -14.45
CA LEU A 95 4.61 5.70 -15.39
C LEU A 95 4.86 7.03 -14.66
N TYR A 96 4.08 7.38 -13.65
CA TYR A 96 4.28 8.62 -12.90
C TYR A 96 5.63 8.68 -12.18
N PHE A 97 6.08 7.57 -11.60
CA PHE A 97 7.41 7.50 -11.01
C PHE A 97 8.50 7.66 -12.07
N LEU A 98 8.36 7.00 -13.22
CA LEU A 98 9.34 7.10 -14.32
C LEU A 98 9.41 8.53 -14.90
N LEU A 99 8.31 9.26 -14.93
CA LEU A 99 8.29 10.68 -15.31
C LEU A 99 9.10 11.54 -14.32
N VAL A 100 8.90 11.34 -13.03
CA VAL A 100 9.68 12.02 -11.98
C VAL A 100 11.16 11.63 -12.07
N ALA A 101 11.45 10.35 -12.31
CA ALA A 101 12.79 9.80 -12.49
C ALA A 101 13.50 10.26 -13.78
N ALA A 102 12.75 10.72 -14.80
CA ALA A 102 13.33 11.28 -16.02
C ALA A 102 14.03 12.62 -15.76
N ARG A 103 13.61 13.34 -14.72
CA ARG A 103 14.25 14.56 -14.23
C ARG A 103 14.46 14.47 -12.71
N PRO A 104 15.37 13.64 -12.20
CA PRO A 104 15.48 13.38 -10.78
C PRO A 104 16.22 14.53 -10.05
N HIS A 105 15.94 14.67 -8.77
CA HIS A 105 16.82 15.37 -7.84
C HIS A 105 17.65 14.33 -7.05
N PRO A 106 18.96 14.54 -6.79
CA PRO A 106 19.79 13.56 -6.09
C PRO A 106 19.30 13.19 -4.67
N ALA A 107 18.56 14.09 -4.04
CA ALA A 107 17.96 13.88 -2.72
C ALA A 107 16.47 13.50 -2.78
N ASP A 108 15.96 13.04 -3.92
CA ASP A 108 14.62 12.44 -4.00
C ASP A 108 14.53 11.18 -3.15
N LEU A 109 13.39 11.01 -2.48
CA LEU A 109 13.15 9.89 -1.60
C LEU A 109 11.71 9.44 -1.66
N VAL A 110 11.49 8.15 -1.92
CA VAL A 110 10.22 7.48 -1.65
C VAL A 110 10.24 6.95 -0.22
N VAL A 111 9.24 7.27 0.58
CA VAL A 111 9.01 6.57 1.84
C VAL A 111 7.91 5.55 1.66
N CYS A 112 8.15 4.34 2.14
CA CYS A 112 7.23 3.23 1.90
C CYS A 112 6.94 2.45 3.17
N GLY A 113 5.92 1.60 3.03
CA GLY A 113 5.55 0.65 4.04
C GLY A 113 6.72 -0.28 4.31
N SER A 114 7.24 -1.02 3.30
CA SER A 114 8.04 -2.27 3.45
C SER A 114 9.42 -2.33 2.88
N ARG A 115 10.26 -3.27 3.34
CA ARG A 115 11.56 -3.50 2.67
C ARG A 115 11.34 -4.07 1.26
N ASN A 116 10.28 -4.85 1.04
CA ASN A 116 9.97 -5.34 -0.31
C ASN A 116 9.50 -4.19 -1.19
N ALA A 117 8.65 -3.29 -0.69
CA ALA A 117 8.29 -2.05 -1.36
C ALA A 117 9.51 -1.16 -1.61
N GLU A 118 10.40 -1.01 -0.62
CA GLU A 118 11.64 -0.24 -0.73
C GLU A 118 12.51 -0.76 -1.88
N ARG A 119 12.71 -2.08 -1.93
CA ARG A 119 13.45 -2.75 -3.01
C ARG A 119 12.78 -2.58 -4.36
N ALA A 120 11.46 -2.79 -4.42
CA ALA A 120 10.69 -2.62 -5.65
C ALA A 120 10.84 -1.18 -6.18
N TYR A 121 10.69 -0.17 -5.33
CA TYR A 121 10.91 1.22 -5.73
C TYR A 121 12.32 1.45 -6.27
N ARG A 122 13.35 1.09 -5.49
CA ARG A 122 14.75 1.32 -5.88
C ARG A 122 15.12 0.60 -7.18
N HIS A 123 14.65 -0.64 -7.33
CA HIS A 123 14.96 -1.48 -8.48
C HIS A 123 14.21 -1.04 -9.74
N ILE A 124 12.91 -0.76 -9.63
CA ILE A 124 12.03 -0.55 -10.78
C ILE A 124 12.08 0.90 -11.27
N THR A 125 12.14 1.87 -10.35
CA THR A 125 12.10 3.30 -10.69
C THR A 125 13.48 3.95 -10.64
N GLY A 126 14.44 3.36 -9.94
CA GLY A 126 15.75 3.96 -9.68
C GLY A 126 15.74 5.08 -8.63
N ILE A 127 14.57 5.42 -8.08
CA ILE A 127 14.43 6.45 -7.04
C ILE A 127 14.85 5.83 -5.70
N PRO A 128 15.68 6.50 -4.88
CA PRO A 128 15.96 6.05 -3.52
C PRO A 128 14.66 5.84 -2.74
N ALA A 129 14.60 4.77 -1.94
CA ALA A 129 13.46 4.50 -1.07
C ALA A 129 13.93 4.13 0.34
N GLU A 130 13.11 4.45 1.34
CA GLU A 130 13.32 4.11 2.75
C GLU A 130 12.03 3.54 3.36
N ASN A 131 12.12 2.35 3.95
CA ASN A 131 11.07 1.81 4.80
C ASN A 131 11.03 2.55 6.15
N ILE A 132 9.99 3.36 6.35
CA ILE A 132 9.73 4.03 7.64
C ILE A 132 8.41 3.57 8.29
N CYS A 133 7.81 2.49 7.78
CA CYS A 133 6.53 1.98 8.26
C CYS A 133 5.44 3.07 8.24
N THR A 134 5.29 3.72 7.08
CA THR A 134 4.45 4.93 6.89
C THR A 134 3.02 4.75 7.41
N PHE A 135 2.56 5.73 8.20
CA PHE A 135 1.21 5.86 8.78
C PHE A 135 0.77 4.63 9.56
N GLY A 136 1.43 4.40 10.69
CA GLY A 136 1.10 3.35 11.64
C GLY A 136 -0.35 3.35 12.17
N ILE A 137 -0.59 2.52 13.17
CA ILE A 137 -1.90 2.36 13.80
C ILE A 137 -2.24 3.53 14.74
N LYS A 138 -3.52 3.84 14.85
CA LYS A 138 -4.04 4.93 15.71
C LYS A 138 -4.42 4.38 17.10
N ASP A 139 -4.28 5.19 18.14
CA ASP A 139 -4.54 4.83 19.56
C ASP A 139 -5.97 4.37 19.91
N ILE A 140 -6.93 4.52 19.01
CA ILE A 140 -8.29 3.98 19.21
C ILE A 140 -8.31 2.46 19.33
N TYR A 141 -7.33 1.80 18.69
CA TYR A 141 -7.09 0.37 18.77
C TYR A 141 -6.21 0.11 20.00
N ARG A 142 -6.84 -0.42 21.02
CA ARG A 142 -6.25 -0.74 22.32
C ARG A 142 -7.12 -1.81 22.98
N PRO A 143 -6.59 -2.57 23.95
CA PRO A 143 -7.37 -3.59 24.64
C PRO A 143 -8.61 -2.99 25.33
N ARG A 144 -9.74 -3.67 25.22
CA ARG A 144 -11.04 -3.39 25.85
C ARG A 144 -11.60 -4.68 26.44
N ASP A 145 -12.68 -4.57 27.21
CA ASP A 145 -13.36 -5.75 27.75
C ASP A 145 -14.07 -6.55 26.64
N ARG A 146 -13.65 -7.81 26.44
CA ARG A 146 -14.17 -8.68 25.38
C ARG A 146 -15.66 -8.93 25.49
N ALA A 147 -16.18 -9.15 26.71
CA ALA A 147 -17.59 -9.47 26.91
C ALA A 147 -18.48 -8.27 26.59
N ALA A 148 -18.10 -7.07 27.04
CA ALA A 148 -18.76 -5.83 26.70
C ALA A 148 -18.72 -5.55 25.19
N SER A 149 -17.57 -5.78 24.53
CA SER A 149 -17.45 -5.64 23.08
C SER A 149 -18.36 -6.62 22.32
N ARG A 150 -18.44 -7.89 22.74
CA ARG A 150 -19.36 -8.89 22.17
C ARG A 150 -20.83 -8.47 22.35
N ALA A 151 -21.21 -8.08 23.57
CA ALA A 151 -22.56 -7.63 23.88
C ALA A 151 -22.96 -6.38 23.07
N ALA A 152 -22.06 -5.40 22.94
CA ALA A 152 -22.31 -4.17 22.19
C ALA A 152 -22.57 -4.42 20.69
N LEU A 153 -22.07 -5.53 20.15
CA LEU A 153 -22.21 -5.92 18.74
C LEU A 153 -23.25 -7.03 18.51
N GLY A 154 -23.92 -7.51 19.58
CA GLY A 154 -24.86 -8.63 19.48
C GLY A 154 -24.21 -9.95 19.10
N LEU A 155 -22.91 -10.12 19.42
CA LEU A 155 -22.15 -11.34 19.14
C LEU A 155 -22.26 -12.35 20.31
N PRO A 156 -22.11 -13.66 20.06
CA PRO A 156 -22.16 -14.67 21.10
C PRO A 156 -21.16 -14.39 22.24
N GLU A 157 -21.62 -14.46 23.49
CA GLU A 157 -20.75 -14.23 24.66
C GLU A 157 -19.64 -15.29 24.76
N GLN A 158 -19.97 -16.53 24.43
CA GLN A 158 -19.07 -17.69 24.43
C GLN A 158 -18.80 -18.16 22.99
N GLY A 159 -17.81 -19.04 22.82
CA GLY A 159 -17.40 -19.57 21.52
C GLY A 159 -16.19 -18.86 20.91
N ARG A 160 -15.74 -19.39 19.77
CA ARG A 160 -14.51 -19.01 19.08
C ARG A 160 -14.83 -18.08 17.92
N LEU A 161 -14.29 -16.87 17.95
CA LEU A 161 -14.62 -15.81 17.00
C LEU A 161 -13.39 -15.39 16.18
N LEU A 162 -13.45 -15.63 14.87
CA LEU A 162 -12.48 -15.15 13.90
C LEU A 162 -12.90 -13.80 13.33
N LEU A 163 -11.94 -12.91 13.12
CA LEU A 163 -12.21 -11.60 12.53
C LEU A 163 -11.38 -11.35 11.28
N TYR A 164 -12.05 -10.96 10.20
CA TYR A 164 -11.42 -10.27 9.08
C TYR A 164 -11.88 -8.80 9.01
N THR A 165 -10.95 -7.89 8.77
CA THR A 165 -11.26 -6.48 8.46
C THR A 165 -10.54 -6.04 7.19
N GLY A 166 -11.25 -5.37 6.29
CA GLY A 166 -10.67 -4.90 5.03
C GLY A 166 -11.72 -4.61 3.96
N ARG A 167 -11.30 -4.60 2.71
CA ARG A 167 -12.22 -4.49 1.56
C ARG A 167 -12.66 -5.88 1.11
N PHE A 168 -13.87 -6.02 0.60
CA PHE A 168 -14.30 -7.24 -0.07
C PHE A 168 -13.92 -7.17 -1.56
N MET A 169 -12.64 -7.43 -1.84
CA MET A 169 -12.01 -7.27 -3.16
C MET A 169 -11.07 -8.44 -3.47
N ASN A 170 -10.77 -8.63 -4.76
CA ASN A 170 -9.94 -9.73 -5.25
C ASN A 170 -8.51 -9.70 -4.71
N ASP A 171 -7.96 -8.52 -4.42
CA ASP A 171 -6.62 -8.30 -3.85
C ASP A 171 -6.48 -8.78 -2.39
N LYS A 172 -7.58 -9.14 -1.72
CA LYS A 172 -7.60 -9.53 -0.30
C LYS A 172 -7.58 -11.03 -0.04
N GLY A 173 -7.49 -11.84 -1.10
CA GLY A 173 -7.37 -13.30 -0.99
C GLY A 173 -8.54 -13.96 -0.27
N LEU A 174 -9.73 -13.36 -0.34
CA LEU A 174 -10.90 -13.80 0.41
C LEU A 174 -11.39 -15.18 0.02
N HIS A 175 -11.17 -15.60 -1.22
CA HIS A 175 -11.47 -16.98 -1.60
C HIS A 175 -10.71 -17.98 -0.74
N ALA A 176 -9.39 -17.85 -0.62
CA ALA A 176 -8.58 -18.79 0.17
C ALA A 176 -8.93 -18.74 1.67
N LEU A 177 -9.18 -17.53 2.19
CA LEU A 177 -9.61 -17.35 3.58
C LEU A 177 -10.96 -18.03 3.86
N LEU A 178 -11.97 -17.82 3.02
CA LEU A 178 -13.30 -18.39 3.22
C LEU A 178 -13.28 -19.92 3.03
N SER A 179 -12.54 -20.42 2.04
CA SER A 179 -12.35 -21.86 1.83
C SER A 179 -11.64 -22.52 3.02
N GLY A 180 -10.55 -21.93 3.52
CA GLY A 180 -9.87 -22.41 4.73
C GLY A 180 -10.75 -22.33 5.98
N TYR A 181 -11.59 -21.30 6.10
CA TYR A 181 -12.60 -21.22 7.16
C TYR A 181 -13.63 -22.36 7.09
N HIS A 182 -14.06 -22.76 5.89
CA HIS A 182 -14.99 -23.89 5.73
C HIS A 182 -14.36 -25.22 6.15
N LEU A 183 -13.07 -25.41 5.86
CA LEU A 183 -12.33 -26.58 6.36
C LEU A 183 -12.27 -26.60 7.88
N LEU A 184 -11.93 -25.46 8.50
CA LEU A 184 -11.91 -25.34 9.96
C LEU A 184 -13.28 -25.60 10.59
N ARG A 185 -14.35 -25.04 10.02
CA ARG A 185 -15.72 -25.19 10.56
C ARG A 185 -16.28 -26.61 10.39
N ALA A 186 -15.82 -27.35 9.38
CA ALA A 186 -16.18 -28.76 9.22
C ALA A 186 -15.64 -29.62 10.38
N GLU A 187 -14.53 -29.22 10.99
CA GLU A 187 -13.95 -29.87 12.17
C GLU A 187 -14.46 -29.29 13.49
N ASP A 188 -14.68 -27.97 13.55
CA ASP A 188 -15.17 -27.24 14.72
C ASP A 188 -16.35 -26.31 14.35
N PRO A 189 -17.61 -26.79 14.42
CA PRO A 189 -18.80 -26.03 14.03
C PRO A 189 -19.07 -24.77 14.85
N GLU A 190 -18.45 -24.64 16.03
CA GLU A 190 -18.63 -23.51 16.96
C GLU A 190 -17.75 -22.30 16.60
N VAL A 191 -16.85 -22.43 15.61
CA VAL A 191 -16.04 -21.31 15.12
C VAL A 191 -16.90 -20.41 14.23
N LEU A 192 -17.00 -19.14 14.63
CA LEU A 192 -17.73 -18.11 13.89
C LEU A 192 -16.75 -17.13 13.24
N LEU A 193 -16.83 -17.00 11.91
CA LEU A 193 -16.16 -15.91 11.19
C LEU A 193 -17.05 -14.66 11.18
N THR A 194 -16.48 -13.56 11.63
CA THR A 194 -17.01 -12.21 11.47
C THR A 194 -16.14 -11.42 10.49
N MET A 195 -16.78 -10.61 9.66
CA MET A 195 -16.10 -9.75 8.69
C MET A 195 -16.59 -8.32 8.85
N SER A 196 -15.68 -7.35 8.94
CA SER A 196 -16.02 -5.92 8.83
C SER A 196 -15.44 -5.36 7.54
N VAL A 197 -16.32 -5.00 6.60
CA VAL A 197 -15.92 -4.53 5.27
C VAL A 197 -16.34 -3.10 4.97
N THR A 198 -15.39 -2.27 4.55
CA THR A 198 -15.63 -0.85 4.21
C THR A 198 -16.10 -0.66 2.77
N HIS A 199 -15.73 -1.58 1.88
CA HIS A 199 -16.10 -1.59 0.47
C HIS A 199 -16.39 -3.03 0.02
N ILE A 200 -17.29 -3.19 -0.94
CA ILE A 200 -17.62 -4.47 -1.55
C ILE A 200 -17.60 -4.29 -3.07
N ASP A 201 -16.77 -5.08 -3.75
CA ASP A 201 -16.85 -5.25 -5.20
C ASP A 201 -17.99 -6.22 -5.54
N PRO A 202 -19.10 -5.78 -6.18
CA PRO A 202 -20.27 -6.63 -6.37
C PRO A 202 -20.00 -7.90 -7.21
N PRO A 203 -19.27 -7.85 -8.35
CA PRO A 203 -18.92 -9.04 -9.11
C PRO A 203 -18.13 -10.08 -8.30
N TYR A 204 -17.15 -9.64 -7.52
CA TYR A 204 -16.36 -10.54 -6.67
C TYR A 204 -17.18 -11.08 -5.49
N PHE A 205 -18.02 -10.26 -4.86
CA PHE A 205 -18.94 -10.71 -3.82
C PHE A 205 -19.88 -11.80 -4.32
N ASN A 206 -20.51 -11.60 -5.48
CA ASN A 206 -21.41 -12.59 -6.08
C ASN A 206 -20.69 -13.92 -6.37
N ARG A 207 -19.42 -13.87 -6.79
CA ARG A 207 -18.58 -15.07 -6.98
C ARG A 207 -18.37 -15.84 -5.68
N LEU A 208 -18.19 -15.14 -4.55
CA LEU A 208 -17.89 -15.75 -3.25
C LEU A 208 -19.13 -15.94 -2.36
N ALA A 209 -20.31 -15.50 -2.78
CA ALA A 209 -21.55 -15.63 -2.02
C ALA A 209 -21.83 -17.07 -1.51
N PRO A 210 -21.54 -18.14 -2.27
CA PRO A 210 -21.68 -19.52 -1.75
C PRO A 210 -20.81 -19.82 -0.52
N LEU A 211 -19.64 -19.17 -0.40
CA LEU A 211 -18.69 -19.31 0.72
C LEU A 211 -18.97 -18.32 1.86
N MET A 212 -20.00 -17.49 1.74
CA MET A 212 -20.41 -16.57 2.81
C MET A 212 -21.46 -17.17 3.74
N ARG A 213 -21.79 -18.46 3.55
CA ARG A 213 -22.66 -19.19 4.47
C ARG A 213 -22.00 -19.23 5.85
N ASP A 214 -22.80 -18.96 6.88
CA ASP A 214 -22.38 -18.96 8.27
C ASP A 214 -21.25 -17.96 8.61
N VAL A 215 -21.22 -16.83 7.88
CA VAL A 215 -20.35 -15.68 8.15
C VAL A 215 -21.22 -14.50 8.59
N VAL A 216 -20.81 -13.80 9.65
CA VAL A 216 -21.44 -12.52 10.04
C VAL A 216 -20.72 -11.38 9.34
N LEU A 217 -21.41 -10.72 8.42
CA LEU A 217 -20.87 -9.59 7.68
C LEU A 217 -21.39 -8.26 8.22
N PHE A 218 -20.48 -7.44 8.74
CA PHE A 218 -20.72 -6.03 9.03
C PHE A 218 -20.23 -5.17 7.87
N HIS A 219 -21.11 -4.33 7.32
CA HIS A 219 -20.78 -3.41 6.24
C HIS A 219 -20.68 -1.98 6.76
N ARG A 220 -19.54 -1.31 6.49
CA ARG A 220 -19.27 0.10 6.83
C ARG A 220 -19.51 0.42 8.32
N LEU A 221 -18.96 -0.40 9.22
CA LEU A 221 -18.93 -0.05 10.63
C LEU A 221 -18.15 1.24 10.86
N GLU A 222 -18.65 2.05 11.79
CA GLU A 222 -17.92 3.18 12.34
C GLU A 222 -16.67 2.69 13.08
N LYS A 223 -15.66 3.55 13.14
CA LYS A 223 -14.32 3.17 13.60
C LYS A 223 -14.31 2.66 15.04
N GLU A 224 -15.11 3.26 15.92
CA GLU A 224 -15.27 2.87 17.32
C GLU A 224 -15.84 1.46 17.44
N ARG A 225 -16.82 1.12 16.59
CA ARG A 225 -17.43 -0.22 16.51
C ARG A 225 -16.48 -1.23 15.88
N THR A 226 -15.67 -0.84 14.90
CA THR A 226 -14.60 -1.69 14.37
C THR A 226 -13.58 -2.04 15.46
N ALA A 227 -13.22 -1.07 16.32
CA ALA A 227 -12.34 -1.35 17.46
C ALA A 227 -13.00 -2.27 18.50
N ASP A 228 -14.31 -2.18 18.73
CA ASP A 228 -15.03 -3.18 19.53
C ASP A 228 -14.99 -4.56 18.88
N LEU A 229 -15.12 -4.63 17.55
CA LEU A 229 -15.10 -5.90 16.84
C LEU A 229 -13.74 -6.60 16.94
N TYR A 230 -12.64 -5.84 16.85
CA TYR A 230 -11.32 -6.37 17.19
C TYR A 230 -11.32 -6.96 18.61
N ASN A 231 -11.72 -6.19 19.61
CA ASN A 231 -11.72 -6.66 21.01
C ASN A 231 -12.70 -7.80 21.30
N ALA A 232 -13.69 -8.05 20.43
CA ALA A 232 -14.60 -9.19 20.53
C ALA A 232 -14.00 -10.51 20.03
N ALA A 233 -12.96 -10.43 19.18
CA ALA A 233 -12.38 -11.56 18.47
C ALA A 233 -11.35 -12.34 19.30
N ASP A 234 -11.24 -13.64 19.00
CA ASP A 234 -10.21 -14.51 19.56
C ASP A 234 -8.97 -14.56 18.66
N VAL A 235 -9.16 -14.50 17.34
CA VAL A 235 -8.08 -14.47 16.35
C VAL A 235 -8.47 -13.57 15.18
N PHE A 236 -7.55 -12.70 14.76
CA PHE A 236 -7.66 -11.99 13.49
C PHE A 236 -7.13 -12.86 12.35
N VAL A 237 -7.79 -12.86 11.20
CA VAL A 237 -7.42 -13.63 10.01
C VAL A 237 -7.34 -12.75 8.76
N SER A 238 -6.36 -13.01 7.89
CA SER A 238 -6.24 -12.39 6.57
C SER A 238 -5.80 -13.43 5.54
N GLY A 239 -6.26 -13.27 4.29
CA GLY A 239 -5.81 -14.07 3.13
C GLY A 239 -4.98 -13.26 2.14
N ALA A 240 -4.66 -12.00 2.46
CA ALA A 240 -4.05 -11.07 1.51
C ALA A 240 -2.67 -11.54 1.06
N THR A 241 -2.55 -11.79 -0.23
CA THR A 241 -1.35 -12.25 -0.93
C THR A 241 -1.26 -11.49 -2.25
N SER A 242 -1.52 -10.18 -2.20
CA SER A 242 -1.44 -9.28 -3.36
C SER A 242 -0.24 -8.34 -3.23
N VAL A 243 0.32 -7.88 -4.36
CA VAL A 243 1.36 -6.83 -4.38
C VAL A 243 0.91 -5.52 -3.75
N PHE A 244 -0.39 -5.28 -3.65
CA PHE A 244 -0.89 -4.06 -3.01
C PHE A 244 -0.86 -4.15 -1.50
N GLU A 245 -0.66 -5.34 -0.93
CA GLU A 245 -0.52 -5.53 0.50
C GLU A 245 0.94 -5.34 0.91
N THR A 246 1.18 -4.40 1.83
CA THR A 246 2.52 -4.12 2.36
C THR A 246 2.70 -4.81 3.72
N TYR A 247 2.57 -4.11 4.86
CA TYR A 247 2.52 -4.77 6.19
C TYR A 247 1.12 -5.19 6.62
N GLY A 248 0.09 -4.63 6.00
CA GLY A 248 -1.29 -4.72 6.47
C GLY A 248 -1.49 -4.09 7.84
N LYS A 249 -2.18 -2.94 7.85
CA LYS A 249 -2.59 -2.26 9.07
C LYS A 249 -3.57 -3.10 9.90
N SER A 250 -4.49 -3.80 9.23
CA SER A 250 -5.53 -4.59 9.91
C SER A 250 -4.99 -5.61 10.93
N PRO A 251 -3.96 -6.42 10.62
CA PRO A 251 -3.34 -7.29 11.62
C PRO A 251 -2.63 -6.53 12.75
N LEU A 252 -1.98 -5.39 12.48
CA LEU A 252 -1.38 -4.56 13.53
C LEU A 252 -2.45 -3.95 14.45
N GLU A 253 -3.61 -3.56 13.91
CA GLU A 253 -4.77 -3.07 14.68
C GLU A 253 -5.35 -4.18 15.58
N ALA A 254 -5.33 -5.44 15.13
CA ALA A 254 -5.69 -6.59 15.96
C ALA A 254 -4.73 -6.77 17.13
N LEU A 255 -3.42 -6.79 16.84
CA LEU A 255 -2.39 -6.88 17.88
C LEU A 255 -2.50 -5.72 18.88
N ALA A 256 -2.81 -4.51 18.44
CA ALA A 256 -3.01 -3.37 19.34
C ALA A 256 -4.17 -3.59 20.32
N CYS A 257 -5.19 -4.34 19.90
CA CYS A 257 -6.31 -4.75 20.74
C CYS A 257 -6.02 -6.01 21.57
N GLY A 258 -4.79 -6.55 21.52
CA GLY A 258 -4.41 -7.78 22.22
C GLY A 258 -4.88 -9.07 21.53
N VAL A 259 -5.21 -9.00 20.23
CA VAL A 259 -5.74 -10.13 19.46
C VAL A 259 -4.65 -10.69 18.56
N PRO A 260 -4.29 -11.98 18.69
CA PRO A 260 -3.30 -12.60 17.81
C PRO A 260 -3.81 -12.70 16.38
N ALA A 261 -2.89 -12.71 15.42
CA ALA A 261 -3.23 -12.70 14.00
C ALA A 261 -2.68 -13.94 13.27
N VAL A 262 -3.52 -14.56 12.45
CA VAL A 262 -3.15 -15.61 11.49
C VAL A 262 -3.22 -15.03 10.08
N VAL A 263 -2.07 -14.95 9.44
CA VAL A 263 -1.91 -14.27 8.14
C VAL A 263 -0.97 -15.07 7.24
N PRO A 264 -0.99 -14.84 5.93
CA PRO A 264 -0.08 -15.52 5.02
C PRO A 264 1.37 -15.12 5.33
N ARG A 265 2.33 -16.00 5.03
CA ARG A 265 3.77 -15.70 5.02
C ARG A 265 4.08 -14.83 3.80
N TRP A 266 3.60 -13.58 3.85
CA TRP A 266 3.54 -12.67 2.73
C TRP A 266 4.03 -11.26 3.11
N ASP A 267 4.85 -10.68 2.24
CA ASP A 267 5.44 -9.34 2.33
C ASP A 267 5.83 -8.91 3.76
N GLY A 268 5.13 -7.94 4.35
CA GLY A 268 5.49 -7.35 5.62
C GLY A 268 4.99 -8.13 6.84
N PHE A 269 4.06 -9.08 6.66
CA PHE A 269 3.48 -9.82 7.80
C PHE A 269 4.51 -10.54 8.68
N PRO A 270 5.55 -11.21 8.13
CA PRO A 270 6.56 -11.90 8.93
C PRO A 270 7.38 -10.98 9.85
N TYR A 271 7.31 -9.65 9.69
CA TYR A 271 8.13 -8.73 10.49
C TYR A 271 7.61 -8.57 11.92
N PHE A 272 6.33 -8.87 12.11
CA PHE A 272 5.67 -8.68 13.40
C PHE A 272 4.75 -9.85 13.80
N ILE A 273 4.55 -10.83 12.91
CA ILE A 273 3.86 -12.09 13.23
C ILE A 273 4.90 -13.19 13.45
N GLY A 274 4.96 -13.66 14.70
CA GLY A 274 5.74 -14.81 15.14
C GLY A 274 5.06 -15.51 16.32
N ASP A 275 5.78 -16.39 17.01
CA ASP A 275 5.22 -17.28 18.03
C ASP A 275 4.50 -16.58 19.20
N GLY A 276 4.83 -15.30 19.47
CA GLY A 276 4.19 -14.48 20.50
C GLY A 276 2.96 -13.67 20.04
N ASN A 277 2.73 -13.58 18.73
CA ASN A 277 1.75 -12.66 18.11
C ASN A 277 0.73 -13.36 17.20
N GLY A 278 0.92 -14.64 16.88
CA GLY A 278 -0.05 -15.41 16.12
C GLY A 278 0.59 -16.51 15.29
N GLY A 279 0.28 -16.57 14.00
CA GLY A 279 0.78 -17.61 13.11
C GLY A 279 0.90 -17.15 11.66
N LEU A 280 1.96 -17.61 10.99
CA LEU A 280 2.12 -17.48 9.56
C LEU A 280 1.61 -18.74 8.86
N VAL A 281 0.90 -18.54 7.75
CA VAL A 281 0.38 -19.60 6.89
C VAL A 281 1.18 -19.65 5.60
N ASP A 282 1.56 -20.84 5.16
CA ASP A 282 2.34 -21.01 3.95
C ASP A 282 1.55 -20.61 2.70
N VAL A 283 2.30 -20.12 1.71
CA VAL A 283 1.77 -19.57 0.46
C VAL A 283 2.30 -20.34 -0.74
N ASP A 284 1.41 -20.71 -1.63
CA ASP A 284 1.76 -21.29 -2.93
C ASP A 284 1.81 -20.17 -3.98
N TYR A 285 2.94 -20.09 -4.68
CA TYR A 285 3.11 -19.17 -5.80
C TYR A 285 2.47 -19.78 -7.04
N LEU A 286 1.63 -19.01 -7.71
CA LEU A 286 0.89 -19.46 -8.87
C LEU A 286 1.74 -19.24 -10.13
N ASP A 287 2.43 -20.30 -10.55
CA ASP A 287 3.11 -20.35 -11.85
C ASP A 287 2.09 -20.65 -12.95
N ARG A 288 1.48 -19.58 -13.48
CA ARG A 288 0.53 -19.65 -14.59
C ARG A 288 0.98 -18.70 -15.69
N PRO A 289 0.72 -19.02 -16.98
CA PRO A 289 1.05 -18.13 -18.09
C PRO A 289 0.46 -16.70 -17.96
N HIS A 290 -0.55 -16.52 -17.09
CA HIS A 290 -1.37 -15.32 -16.94
C HIS A 290 -1.63 -14.96 -15.48
N THR A 291 -0.57 -14.86 -14.69
CA THR A 291 -0.71 -14.48 -13.29
C THR A 291 -1.08 -13.00 -13.16
N SER A 292 -2.27 -12.75 -12.62
CA SER A 292 -2.78 -11.42 -12.29
C SER A 292 -1.99 -10.86 -11.08
N PRO A 293 -1.72 -9.54 -11.01
CA PRO A 293 -1.09 -8.92 -9.84
C PRO A 293 -1.88 -9.12 -8.54
N TYR A 294 -3.16 -9.45 -8.66
CA TYR A 294 -4.08 -9.70 -7.55
C TYR A 294 -4.09 -11.16 -7.10
N GLU A 295 -3.58 -12.10 -7.91
CA GLU A 295 -3.70 -13.55 -7.72
C GLU A 295 -2.38 -14.25 -8.05
N PHE A 296 -1.26 -13.75 -7.53
CA PHE A 296 0.06 -14.30 -7.84
C PHE A 296 0.55 -15.34 -6.84
N ALA A 297 0.09 -15.26 -5.61
CA ALA A 297 0.23 -16.29 -4.62
C ALA A 297 -1.12 -16.54 -3.98
N ARG A 298 -1.24 -17.68 -3.31
CA ARG A 298 -2.42 -18.03 -2.55
C ARG A 298 -1.98 -18.70 -1.27
N MET A 299 -2.61 -18.30 -0.17
CA MET A 299 -2.50 -19.01 1.10
C MET A 299 -3.02 -20.45 0.97
N ARG A 300 -2.30 -21.40 1.57
CA ARG A 300 -2.72 -22.81 1.66
C ARG A 300 -3.86 -22.96 2.66
N GLU A 301 -4.96 -23.54 2.21
CA GLU A 301 -6.23 -23.55 2.97
C GLU A 301 -6.23 -24.54 4.13
N ASP A 302 -5.59 -25.69 3.92
CA ASP A 302 -5.36 -26.73 4.91
C ASP A 302 -4.41 -26.22 6.01
N ASP A 303 -3.32 -25.58 5.61
CA ASP A 303 -2.38 -24.96 6.55
C ASP A 303 -3.04 -23.81 7.31
N PHE A 304 -3.86 -22.98 6.64
CA PHE A 304 -4.63 -21.93 7.32
C PHE A 304 -5.50 -22.50 8.44
N ALA A 305 -6.30 -23.52 8.14
CA ALA A 305 -7.16 -24.16 9.14
C ALA A 305 -6.33 -24.73 10.31
N ALA A 306 -5.22 -25.41 10.02
CA ALA A 306 -4.33 -25.97 11.02
C ALA A 306 -3.67 -24.89 11.92
N VAL A 307 -3.20 -23.80 11.32
CA VAL A 307 -2.56 -22.68 12.03
C VAL A 307 -3.58 -21.94 12.90
N VAL A 308 -4.78 -21.66 12.40
CA VAL A 308 -5.87 -21.05 13.19
C VAL A 308 -6.22 -21.92 14.39
N ARG A 309 -6.44 -23.22 14.18
CA ARG A 309 -6.72 -24.16 15.27
C ARG A 309 -5.61 -24.17 16.32
N ARG A 310 -4.35 -24.23 15.88
CA ARG A 310 -3.18 -24.16 16.78
C ARG A 310 -3.18 -22.89 17.63
N VAL A 311 -3.56 -21.73 17.06
CA VAL A 311 -3.63 -20.46 17.81
C VAL A 311 -4.82 -20.47 18.79
N LEU A 312 -5.99 -20.94 18.36
CA LEU A 312 -7.20 -21.04 19.21
C LEU A 312 -7.04 -22.01 20.39
N ASP A 313 -6.31 -23.11 20.20
CA ASP A 313 -6.13 -24.17 21.20
C ASP A 313 -5.02 -23.86 22.23
N ARG A 314 -4.34 -22.70 22.14
CA ARG A 314 -3.28 -22.35 23.09
C ARG A 314 -3.85 -22.16 24.50
N ARG A 315 -3.22 -22.82 25.46
CA ARG A 315 -3.59 -22.72 26.89
C ARG A 315 -3.26 -21.36 27.51
N ALA A 316 -2.14 -20.77 27.09
CA ALA A 316 -1.71 -19.46 27.55
C ALA A 316 -2.06 -18.41 26.49
N PRO A 317 -2.65 -17.26 26.87
CA PRO A 317 -2.88 -16.16 25.94
C PRO A 317 -1.57 -15.71 25.29
N LEU A 318 -1.64 -15.37 24.01
CA LEU A 318 -0.52 -14.77 23.32
C LEU A 318 -0.37 -13.31 23.76
N PRO A 319 0.86 -12.82 24.02
CA PRO A 319 1.10 -11.42 24.38
C PRO A 319 0.56 -10.41 23.35
N ALA A 320 0.54 -10.77 22.06
CA ALA A 320 0.03 -9.93 20.96
C ALA A 320 0.60 -8.50 21.02
N GLN A 321 1.92 -8.38 20.98
CA GLN A 321 2.61 -7.10 21.09
C GLN A 321 2.77 -6.41 19.74
N VAL A 322 2.39 -5.13 19.70
CA VAL A 322 2.64 -4.24 18.56
C VAL A 322 4.05 -3.66 18.68
N PRO A 323 4.89 -3.75 17.64
CA PRO A 323 6.18 -3.07 17.61
C PRO A 323 6.04 -1.54 17.72
N ASP A 324 6.97 -0.87 18.38
CA ASP A 324 6.91 0.59 18.55
C ASP A 324 6.87 1.36 17.22
N TRP A 325 7.57 0.85 16.19
CA TRP A 325 7.58 1.44 14.85
C TRP A 325 6.21 1.40 14.16
N ALA A 326 5.32 0.50 14.57
CA ALA A 326 4.03 0.30 13.93
C ALA A 326 2.98 1.34 14.37
N ARG A 327 3.30 2.20 15.35
CA ARG A 327 2.39 3.25 15.84
C ARG A 327 2.47 4.49 14.96
N TYR A 328 1.34 5.15 14.78
CA TYR A 328 1.25 6.39 14.00
C TYR A 328 2.20 7.47 14.54
N GLU A 329 2.37 7.56 15.86
CA GLU A 329 3.25 8.50 16.54
C GLU A 329 4.73 8.28 16.18
N HIS A 330 5.13 7.05 15.82
CA HIS A 330 6.48 6.78 15.37
C HIS A 330 6.75 7.46 14.02
N THR A 331 5.86 7.29 13.04
CA THR A 331 5.98 7.95 11.73
C THR A 331 6.08 9.48 11.90
N MET A 332 5.26 10.07 12.76
CA MET A 332 5.27 11.52 13.02
C MET A 332 6.58 12.01 13.67
N LYS A 333 7.32 11.15 14.37
CA LYS A 333 8.64 11.46 14.94
C LYS A 333 9.79 11.31 13.93
N VAL A 334 9.66 10.40 12.97
CA VAL A 334 10.72 10.10 11.99
C VAL A 334 10.72 11.10 10.83
N LEU A 335 9.54 11.44 10.30
CA LEU A 335 9.40 12.29 9.11
C LEU A 335 10.08 13.68 9.21
N PRO A 336 10.05 14.41 10.34
CA PRO A 336 10.74 15.69 10.44
C PRO A 336 12.24 15.58 10.16
N GLY A 337 12.89 14.57 10.73
CA GLY A 337 14.32 14.33 10.51
C GLY A 337 14.65 13.89 9.08
N VAL A 338 13.73 13.22 8.38
CA VAL A 338 13.87 12.93 6.95
C VAL A 338 13.81 14.22 6.13
N LEU A 339 12.83 15.08 6.42
CA LEU A 339 12.63 16.35 5.72
C LEU A 339 13.79 17.32 5.93
N GLU A 340 14.33 17.42 7.15
CA GLU A 340 15.49 18.26 7.45
C GLU A 340 16.72 17.83 6.64
N ARG A 341 16.98 16.51 6.54
CA ARG A 341 18.08 15.98 5.71
C ARG A 341 17.88 16.31 4.22
N MET A 342 16.64 16.23 3.74
CA MET A 342 16.32 16.53 2.34
C MET A 342 16.41 18.03 2.04
N ALA A 343 15.87 18.88 2.91
CA ALA A 343 15.93 20.33 2.77
C ALA A 343 17.38 20.86 2.77
N ALA A 344 18.29 20.20 3.52
CA ALA A 344 19.71 20.54 3.52
C ALA A 344 20.40 20.34 2.15
N ALA A 345 19.83 19.52 1.26
CA ALA A 345 20.34 19.39 -0.12
C ALA A 345 20.02 20.62 -0.98
N GLY A 346 18.97 21.39 -0.62
CA GLY A 346 18.49 22.53 -1.38
C GLY A 346 17.92 22.16 -2.76
N PRO A 347 17.30 23.11 -3.47
CA PRO A 347 16.85 22.91 -4.84
C PRO A 347 18.03 22.93 -5.83
N ALA A 348 17.95 22.11 -6.88
CA ALA A 348 18.95 22.12 -7.95
C ALA A 348 18.97 23.47 -8.68
N ALA A 349 20.16 23.93 -9.04
CA ALA A 349 20.33 25.24 -9.65
C ALA A 349 19.69 25.29 -11.07
N PRO A 350 19.19 26.46 -11.51
CA PRO A 350 18.74 26.65 -12.88
C PRO A 350 19.86 26.30 -13.87
N GLY A 351 19.57 25.40 -14.82
CA GLY A 351 20.54 24.96 -15.83
C GLY A 351 21.54 23.89 -15.37
N GLU A 352 21.49 23.46 -14.09
CA GLU A 352 22.31 22.34 -13.62
C GLU A 352 21.98 21.07 -14.43
N PRO A 353 22.98 20.31 -14.91
CA PRO A 353 22.75 19.10 -15.69
C PRO A 353 21.78 18.19 -14.96
N CYS A 354 20.71 17.79 -15.62
CA CYS A 354 19.80 16.81 -15.07
C CYS A 354 20.42 15.43 -15.33
N PRO A 355 20.87 14.69 -14.29
CA PRO A 355 21.24 13.31 -14.51
C PRO A 355 19.96 12.57 -14.88
N SER A 356 19.71 12.28 -16.15
CA SER A 356 18.61 11.38 -16.46
C SER A 356 18.93 10.03 -15.85
N LEU A 357 17.92 9.32 -15.35
CA LEU A 357 18.00 7.87 -15.24
C LEU A 357 18.16 7.35 -16.68
N GLY A 358 19.41 7.23 -17.13
CA GLY A 358 19.72 6.63 -18.42
C GLY A 358 18.99 5.30 -18.48
N SER A 359 18.26 5.07 -19.57
CA SER A 359 17.38 3.90 -19.73
C SER A 359 18.10 2.61 -19.34
N ASP A 360 19.39 2.49 -19.67
CA ASP A 360 20.29 1.38 -19.35
C ASP A 360 20.31 0.96 -17.86
N ARG A 361 20.00 1.87 -16.92
CA ARG A 361 19.95 1.58 -15.47
C ARG A 361 18.62 0.97 -15.02
N LEU A 362 17.56 1.11 -15.81
CA LEU A 362 16.25 0.54 -15.50
C LEU A 362 16.21 -0.95 -15.86
N PRO A 363 15.42 -1.79 -15.18
CA PRO A 363 15.29 -3.20 -15.52
C PRO A 363 14.82 -3.42 -16.97
N VAL A 364 15.20 -4.57 -17.56
CA VAL A 364 14.87 -4.92 -18.96
C VAL A 364 13.37 -4.75 -19.26
N PRO A 365 12.43 -5.24 -18.42
CA PRO A 365 11.01 -5.10 -18.72
C PRO A 365 10.51 -3.66 -18.65
N VAL A 366 11.08 -2.84 -17.75
CA VAL A 366 10.76 -1.41 -17.64
C VAL A 366 11.22 -0.66 -18.90
N ARG A 367 12.44 -0.93 -19.38
CA ARG A 367 12.94 -0.37 -20.64
C ARG A 367 12.08 -0.79 -21.83
N ALA A 368 11.72 -2.07 -21.91
CA ALA A 368 10.89 -2.60 -22.99
C ALA A 368 9.53 -1.88 -23.07
N VAL A 369 8.91 -1.57 -21.93
CA VAL A 369 7.69 -0.76 -21.86
C VAL A 369 7.95 0.67 -22.37
N LEU A 370 9.00 1.33 -21.89
CA LEU A 370 9.33 2.69 -22.32
C LEU A 370 9.62 2.79 -23.82
N ASP A 371 10.35 1.83 -24.37
CA ASP A 371 10.70 1.74 -25.80
C ASP A 371 9.46 1.43 -26.64
N ARG A 372 8.63 0.46 -26.21
CA ARG A 372 7.41 0.07 -26.93
C ARG A 372 6.47 1.23 -27.13
N TYR A 373 6.26 2.03 -26.09
CA TYR A 373 5.34 3.16 -26.10
C TYR A 373 6.01 4.47 -26.52
N GLY A 374 7.34 4.47 -26.72
CA GLY A 374 8.11 5.65 -27.10
C GLY A 374 8.07 6.76 -26.03
N LEU A 375 8.05 6.37 -24.75
CA LEU A 375 7.98 7.29 -23.61
C LEU A 375 9.36 7.83 -23.20
N ALA A 376 10.44 7.22 -23.70
CA ALA A 376 11.82 7.66 -23.51
C ALA A 376 12.36 8.52 -24.68
N VAL A 377 11.55 8.81 -25.72
CA VAL A 377 12.00 9.49 -26.95
C VAL A 377 12.12 11.01 -26.72
N PRO A 378 13.31 11.62 -26.86
CA PRO A 378 13.45 13.06 -26.81
C PRO A 378 12.83 13.73 -28.05
N GLY A 379 12.05 14.80 -27.85
CA GLY A 379 11.75 15.79 -28.89
C GLY A 379 10.44 15.60 -29.68
N ALA A 380 9.30 15.99 -29.07
CA ALA A 380 8.22 16.79 -29.69
C ALA A 380 7.00 16.87 -28.74
N GLU A 381 6.70 15.78 -28.02
CA GLU A 381 5.55 15.65 -27.12
C GLU A 381 6.00 15.31 -25.69
N ASP A 382 5.30 15.85 -24.68
CA ASP A 382 5.50 15.48 -23.28
C ASP A 382 5.16 14.00 -23.05
N PRO A 383 6.01 13.20 -22.38
CA PRO A 383 5.74 11.78 -22.19
C PRO A 383 4.43 11.48 -21.44
N LEU A 384 3.96 12.39 -20.57
CA LEU A 384 2.66 12.24 -19.92
C LEU A 384 1.51 12.42 -20.93
N ALA A 385 1.59 13.39 -21.83
CA ALA A 385 0.61 13.59 -22.91
C ALA A 385 0.55 12.38 -23.84
N ARG A 386 1.73 11.82 -24.15
CA ARG A 386 1.83 10.60 -24.96
C ARG A 386 1.19 9.40 -24.28
N ALA A 387 1.47 9.18 -22.98
CA ALA A 387 0.88 8.11 -22.20
C ALA A 387 -0.65 8.22 -22.11
N ASP A 388 -1.17 9.44 -21.97
CA ASP A 388 -2.60 9.71 -21.95
C ASP A 388 -3.28 9.38 -23.29
N ARG A 389 -2.70 9.87 -24.40
CA ARG A 389 -3.17 9.59 -25.76
C ARG A 389 -3.22 8.09 -26.09
N LEU A 390 -2.30 7.31 -25.51
CA LEU A 390 -2.24 5.85 -25.63
C LEU A 390 -3.16 5.12 -24.65
N GLY A 391 -3.90 5.84 -23.79
CA GLY A 391 -4.83 5.28 -22.81
C GLY A 391 -4.16 4.63 -21.59
N LEU A 392 -2.86 4.83 -21.40
CA LEU A 392 -2.06 4.15 -20.37
C LEU A 392 -2.30 4.70 -18.96
N LEU A 393 -2.82 5.92 -18.83
CA LEU A 393 -3.03 6.57 -17.53
C LEU A 393 -4.34 6.17 -16.85
N THR A 394 -5.39 5.93 -17.63
CA THR A 394 -6.73 5.62 -17.11
C THR A 394 -6.91 4.15 -16.72
N GLY A 395 -5.88 3.32 -16.95
CA GLY A 395 -5.91 1.87 -16.70
C GLY A 395 -6.83 1.08 -17.63
N ARG A 396 -7.42 1.71 -18.67
CA ARG A 396 -8.31 1.06 -19.64
C ARG A 396 -7.58 0.23 -20.68
N GLU A 397 -6.43 0.69 -21.14
CA GLU A 397 -5.49 -0.09 -21.96
C GLU A 397 -4.32 -0.49 -21.06
N PRO A 398 -4.32 -1.72 -20.51
CA PRO A 398 -3.31 -2.11 -19.54
C PRO A 398 -1.92 -2.13 -20.15
N GLY A 399 -1.81 -2.18 -21.48
CA GLY A 399 -0.59 -2.40 -22.25
C GLY A 399 -0.55 -3.81 -22.86
N GLU A 400 0.53 -4.13 -23.56
CA GLU A 400 0.69 -5.43 -24.19
C GLU A 400 0.90 -6.53 -23.15
N ARG A 401 0.12 -7.60 -23.28
CA ARG A 401 0.04 -8.66 -22.28
C ARG A 401 1.39 -9.26 -21.90
N GLU A 402 2.28 -9.48 -22.87
CA GLU A 402 3.60 -10.05 -22.65
C GLU A 402 4.52 -9.09 -21.90
N LEU A 403 4.56 -7.82 -22.30
CA LEU A 403 5.33 -6.78 -21.59
C LEU A 403 4.87 -6.60 -20.16
N LEU A 404 3.56 -6.61 -19.93
CA LEU A 404 3.00 -6.53 -18.58
C LEU A 404 3.36 -7.74 -17.76
N ARG A 405 3.26 -8.95 -18.32
CA ARG A 405 3.67 -10.17 -17.63
C ARG A 405 5.13 -10.08 -17.20
N ASP A 406 6.02 -9.66 -18.08
CA ASP A 406 7.45 -9.58 -17.79
C ASP A 406 7.74 -8.47 -16.76
N LEU A 407 7.06 -7.31 -16.87
CA LEU A 407 7.11 -6.24 -15.86
C LEU A 407 6.61 -6.72 -14.50
N HIS A 408 5.52 -7.49 -14.49
CA HIS A 408 4.99 -8.09 -13.28
C HIS A 408 6.06 -8.97 -12.65
N HIS A 409 6.61 -9.94 -13.39
CA HIS A 409 7.63 -10.85 -12.88
C HIS A 409 8.86 -10.12 -12.33
N GLU A 410 9.28 -9.01 -12.96
CA GLU A 410 10.38 -8.19 -12.46
C GLU A 410 10.09 -7.54 -11.10
N ILE A 411 8.92 -6.89 -10.98
CA ILE A 411 8.48 -6.26 -9.73
C ILE A 411 8.35 -7.33 -8.64
N PHE A 412 7.78 -8.49 -9.00
CA PHE A 412 7.64 -9.63 -8.11
C PHE A 412 8.97 -10.20 -7.64
N GLY A 413 9.90 -10.45 -8.56
CA GLY A 413 11.24 -10.94 -8.23
C GLY A 413 11.98 -9.97 -7.30
N ALA A 414 11.83 -8.66 -7.51
CA ALA A 414 12.39 -7.65 -6.62
C ALA A 414 11.78 -7.67 -5.21
N MET A 415 10.49 -7.98 -5.09
CA MET A 415 9.80 -8.13 -3.80
C MET A 415 10.11 -9.46 -3.10
N ASP A 416 10.37 -10.54 -3.85
CA ASP A 416 10.56 -11.91 -3.32
C ASP A 416 12.02 -12.25 -2.94
N ALA A 417 12.97 -11.36 -3.21
CA ALA A 417 14.41 -11.61 -3.09
C ALA A 417 14.96 -11.95 -1.66
N GLU A 418 14.13 -12.02 -0.61
CA GLU A 418 14.53 -12.53 0.73
C GLU A 418 14.16 -13.99 1.01
N ARG A 419 13.53 -14.72 0.08
CA ARG A 419 13.14 -16.13 0.31
C ARG A 419 14.23 -17.03 0.89
N GLU A 420 15.49 -16.73 0.58
CA GLU A 420 16.63 -17.56 0.95
C GLU A 420 17.34 -17.11 2.24
N ARG A 421 16.89 -16.03 2.91
CA ARG A 421 17.63 -15.40 4.02
C ARG A 421 16.91 -15.34 5.36
N VAL A 422 15.65 -15.78 5.45
CA VAL A 422 14.87 -15.81 6.71
C VAL A 422 14.60 -17.25 7.16
#